data_AF-A0A819QYK5-F1
#
_entry.id   AF-A0A819QYK5-F1
#
_cell.length_a   1.000
_cell.length_b   1.000
_cell.length_c   1.000
_cell.angle_alpha   90.00
_cell.angle_beta   90.00
_cell.angle_gamma   90.00
#
_symmetry.space_group_name_H-M   'P 1'
#
loop_
_entity.id
_entity.type
_entity.pdbx_description
1 polymer ?
#
loop_
_entity_poly.entity_id
_entity_poly.type
_entity_poly.pdbx_seq_one_letter_code
_entity_poly.pdbx_strand_id
1 'polypeptide(L)' 'QYHTASILANGKVLVTGGYNQVDIFNSAELY' A
#
# COMPACT_ATOMS: atom_id res chain seq x y z
N GLN A 1 2.22 -10.40 -5.92
CA GLN A 1 2.51 -9.03 -5.47
C GLN A 1 1.26 -8.58 -4.72
N TYR A 2 1.33 -8.49 -3.40
CA TYR A 2 0.19 -8.12 -2.56
C TYR A 2 0.47 -6.78 -1.93
N HIS A 3 -0.46 -5.83 -2.05
CA HIS A 3 -0.43 -4.52 -1.40
C HIS A 3 -1.71 -4.32 -0.59
N THR A 4 -1.64 -3.52 0.47
CA THR A 4 -2.82 -3.15 1.26
C THR A 4 -3.27 -1.75 0.87
N ALA A 5 -4.53 -1.62 0.43
CA ALA A 5 -5.16 -0.36 0.12
C ALA A 5 -6.25 -0.03 1.15
N SER A 6 -6.32 1.22 1.60
CA SER A 6 -7.35 1.72 2.52
C SER A 6 -7.87 3.07 2.05
N ILE A 7 -9.20 3.25 2.11
CA ILE A 7 -9.83 4.54 1.82
C ILE A 7 -9.84 5.38 3.09
N LEU A 8 -9.36 6.61 2.97
CA LEU A 8 -9.34 7.60 4.04
C LEU A 8 -10.64 8.42 4.03
N ALA A 9 -11.00 8.98 5.18
CA ALA A 9 -12.23 9.78 5.32
C ALA A 9 -12.29 11.02 4.41
N ASN A 10 -11.15 11.48 3.88
CA ASN A 10 -11.05 12.57 2.93
C ASN A 10 -11.18 12.12 1.45
N GLY A 11 -11.50 10.85 1.19
CA GLY A 11 -11.68 10.29 -0.15
C GLY A 11 -10.40 9.85 -0.85
N LYS A 12 -9.23 10.01 -0.21
CA LYS A 12 -7.95 9.53 -0.75
C LYS A 12 -7.73 8.06 -0.48
N VAL A 13 -6.86 7.44 -1.28
CA VAL A 13 -6.45 6.03 -1.13
C VAL A 13 -5.02 5.96 -0.65
N LEU A 14 -4.83 5.35 0.50
CA LEU A 14 -3.51 5.01 1.02
C LEU A 14 -3.17 3.57 0.61
N VAL A 15 -2.07 3.41 -0.11
CA VAL A 15 -1.49 2.10 -0.46
C VAL A 15 -0.22 1.91 0.37
N THR A 16 -0.11 0.77 1.05
CA THR A 16 1.02 0.48 1.94
C THR A 16 1.61 -0.89 1.68
N GLY A 17 2.93 -0.92 1.84
CA GLY A 17 3.75 -2.11 1.89
C GLY A 17 3.68 -2.95 0.63
N GLY A 18 4.17 -4.18 0.77
CA GLY A 18 3.95 -5.23 -0.20
C GLY A 18 4.90 -6.37 -0.03
N TYR A 19 4.63 -7.49 -0.70
CA TYR A 19 5.64 -8.54 -0.80
C TYR A 19 5.64 -9.23 -2.15
N ASN A 20 6.84 -9.58 -2.60
CA ASN A 20 7.09 -10.54 -3.66
C ASN A 20 7.67 -11.82 -3.02
N GLN A 21 8.11 -12.79 -3.82
CA GLN A 21 8.58 -14.09 -3.30
C GLN A 21 9.88 -14.00 -2.46
N VAL A 22 10.58 -12.87 -2.52
CA VAL A 22 11.92 -12.64 -1.96
C VAL A 22 11.96 -11.42 -1.02
N ASP A 23 11.17 -10.39 -1.32
CA ASP A 23 11.25 -9.07 -0.68
C ASP A 23 9.92 -8.63 -0.06
N ILE A 24 10.04 -7.84 1.00
CA ILE A 24 8.95 -7.05 1.59
C ILE A 24 9.23 -5.57 1.29
N PHE A 25 8.26 -4.89 0.70
CA PHE A 25 8.33 -3.46 0.41
C PHE A 25 7.94 -2.64 1.64
N ASN A 26 8.81 -1.69 2.01
CA ASN A 26 8.59 -0.70 3.05
C ASN A 26 8.30 0.68 2.43
N SER A 27 7.37 0.73 1.48
CA SER A 27 6.91 1.96 0.84
C SER A 27 5.44 2.24 1.14
N ALA A 28 5.05 3.50 1.02
CA ALA A 28 3.66 3.92 1.10
C ALA A 28 3.40 5.05 0.09
N GLU A 29 2.25 5.00 -0.57
CA GLU A 29 1.84 5.94 -1.61
C GLU A 29 0.41 6.41 -1.35
N LEU A 30 0.12 7.68 -1.65
CA LEU A 30 -1.19 8.31 -1.44
C LEU A 30 -1.73 8.83 -2.77
N TYR A 31 -2.97 8.44 -3.08
CA TYR A 31 -3.70 8.83 -4.29
C TYR A 31 -4.94 9.64 -3.94
#